data_AF-A0A1G2GV38-F1
#
_entry.id   AF-A0A1G2GV38-F1
#
_cell.length_a   1.000
_cell.length_b   1.000
_cell.length_c   1.000
_cell.angle_alpha   90.00
_cell.angle_beta   90.00
_cell.angle_gamma   90.00
#
_symmetry.space_group_name_H-M   'P 1'
#
loop_
_entity.id
_entity.type
_entity.pdbx_description
1 polymer ?
#
loop_
_entity_poly.entity_id
_entity_poly.type
_entity_poly.pdbx_seq_one_letter_code
_entity_poly.pdbx_strand_id
1 'polypeptide(L)' 'MIRQREGRLNLETPRKLAAPIVKENIARIIKEIPSEERAVELTGRMATWVYLIALPIVLGSFEQVWFDDGQERMLIAP' A
#
# COMPACT_ATOMS: atom_id res chain seq x y z
N MET A 1 -8.51 14.72 -1.87
CA MET A 1 -7.87 15.49 -2.95
C MET A 1 -6.37 15.22 -2.90
N ILE A 2 -5.77 14.84 -4.03
CA ILE A 2 -4.31 14.69 -4.15
C ILE A 2 -3.76 16.03 -4.60
N ARG A 3 -2.77 16.58 -3.89
CA ARG A 3 -2.08 17.82 -4.28
C ARG A 3 -0.57 17.62 -4.32
N GLN A 4 0.09 18.24 -5.28
CA GLN A 4 1.55 18.26 -5.32
C GLN A 4 2.08 19.37 -4.40
N ARG A 5 2.92 19.01 -3.43
CA ARG A 5 3.68 19.95 -2.59
C ARG A 5 5.11 19.46 -2.51
N GLU A 6 6.08 20.37 -2.68
CA GLU A 6 7.52 20.05 -2.63
C GLU A 6 7.91 18.90 -3.58
N GLY A 7 7.30 18.88 -4.78
CA GLY A 7 7.53 17.82 -5.78
C GLY A 7 6.90 16.46 -5.45
N ARG A 8 6.16 16.33 -4.34
CA ARG A 8 5.54 15.08 -3.88
C ARG A 8 4.01 15.13 -3.95
N LEU A 9 3.39 14.02 -4.34
CA LEU A 9 1.93 13.85 -4.28
C LEU A 9 1.50 13.58 -2.83
N ASN A 10 0.77 14.52 -2.25
CA ASN A 10 0.27 14.45 -0.89
C ASN A 10 -1.24 14.22 -0.90
N LEU A 11 -1.69 13.29 -0.05
CA LEU A 11 -3.11 13.07 0.18
C LEU A 11 -3.59 14.03 1.27
N GLU A 12 -4.32 15.07 0.88
CA GLU A 12 -4.88 16.06 1.83
C GLU A 12 -6.21 15.61 2.44
N THR A 13 -6.77 14.48 1.98
CA THR A 13 -7.99 13.90 2.55
C THR A 13 -7.74 13.49 4.02
N PRO A 14 -8.60 13.90 4.98
CA PRO A 14 -8.49 13.44 6.36
C PRO A 14 -8.42 11.92 6.46
N ARG A 15 -7.53 11.40 7.32
CA ARG A 15 -7.26 9.95 7.44
C ARG A 15 -8.53 9.11 7.59
N LYS A 16 -9.49 9.57 8.40
CA LYS A 16 -10.77 8.88 8.65
C LYS A 16 -11.62 8.70 7.38
N LEU A 17 -11.50 9.62 6.41
CA LEU A 17 -12.22 9.58 5.14
C LEU A 17 -11.42 8.85 4.06
N ALA A 18 -10.09 8.96 4.11
CA ALA A 18 -9.19 8.30 3.15
C ALA A 18 -9.16 6.77 3.34
N ALA A 19 -9.17 6.30 4.60
CA ALA A 19 -9.01 4.88 4.93
C ALA A 19 -10.00 3.93 4.21
N PRO A 20 -11.33 4.15 4.25
CA PRO A 20 -12.27 3.27 3.56
C PRO A 20 -12.07 3.26 2.03
N ILE A 21 -11.78 4.43 1.44
CA ILE A 21 -11.54 4.57 -0.01
C ILE A 21 -10.28 3.82 -0.43
N VAL A 22 -9.20 3.94 0.36
CA VAL A 22 -7.95 3.22 0.11
C VAL A 22 -8.17 1.72 0.22
N LYS A 23 -8.91 1.26 1.23
CA LYS A 23 -9.24 -0.16 1.41
C LYS A 23 -10.02 -0.72 0.21
N GLU A 24 -11.04 -0.01 -0.25
CA GLU A 24 -11.85 -0.42 -1.40
C GLU A 24 -11.02 -0.48 -2.70
N ASN A 25 -10.18 0.54 -2.92
CA ASN A 25 -9.30 0.55 -4.09
C ASN A 25 -8.28 -0.60 -4.08
N ILE A 26 -7.66 -0.86 -2.92
CA ILE A 26 -6.73 -1.99 -2.77
C ILE A 26 -7.45 -3.31 -3.06
N ALA A 27 -8.65 -3.52 -2.48
CA ALA A 27 -9.43 -4.74 -2.71
C ALA A 27 -9.79 -4.95 -4.19
N ARG A 28 -10.13 -3.86 -4.90
CA ARG A 28 -10.39 -3.91 -6.35
C ARG A 28 -9.15 -4.29 -7.14
N ILE A 29 -8.01 -3.63 -6.88
CA ILE A 29 -6.73 -3.92 -7.56
C ILE A 29 -6.34 -5.39 -7.35
N ILE A 30 -6.43 -5.89 -6.12
CA ILE A 30 -6.14 -7.29 -5.80
C ILE A 30 -7.03 -8.26 -6.56
N LYS A 31 -8.33 -7.95 -6.69
CA LYS A 31 -9.28 -8.80 -7.41
C LYS A 31 -8.92 -8.91 -8.91
N GLU A 32 -8.27 -7.89 -9.46
CA GLU A 32 -7.84 -7.86 -10.86
C GLU A 32 -6.50 -8.60 -11.08
N ILE A 33 -5.75 -8.91 -10.01
CA ILE A 33 -4.48 -9.65 -10.08
C ILE A 33 -4.75 -11.16 -9.98
N PRO A 34 -4.35 -11.96 -11.01
CA PRO A 34 -4.41 -13.43 -10.97
C PRO A 34 -3.68 -13.98 -9.74
N SER A 35 -4.20 -15.03 -9.11
CA SER A 35 -3.62 -15.58 -7.87
C SER A 35 -2.15 -15.96 -8.00
N GLU A 36 -1.76 -16.53 -9.15
CA GLU A 36 -0.36 -16.88 -9.47
C GLU A 36 0.60 -15.68 -9.56
N GLU A 37 0.10 -14.46 -9.65
CA GLU A 37 0.89 -13.22 -9.79
C GLU A 37 0.86 -12.34 -8.54
N ARG A 38 0.34 -12.85 -7.41
CA ARG A 38 0.17 -12.08 -6.17
C ARG A 38 1.44 -12.00 -5.33
N ALA A 39 2.46 -11.36 -5.91
CA ALA A 39 3.58 -10.79 -5.17
C ALA A 39 3.48 -9.26 -5.17
N VAL A 40 3.71 -8.62 -4.03
CA VAL A 40 3.73 -7.15 -3.96
C VAL A 40 4.94 -6.66 -3.18
N GLU A 41 5.53 -5.59 -3.72
CA GLU A 41 6.62 -4.86 -3.09
C GLU A 41 6.12 -3.49 -2.67
N LEU A 42 6.21 -3.20 -1.38
CA LEU A 42 5.87 -1.90 -0.81
C LEU A 42 7.12 -1.02 -0.82
N THR A 43 7.15 -0.02 -1.70
CA THR A 43 8.31 0.86 -1.87
C THR A 43 8.10 2.26 -1.29
N GLY A 44 9.16 2.83 -0.70
CA GLY A 44 9.29 4.26 -0.41
C GLY A 44 8.85 4.72 0.99
N ARG A 45 9.16 5.97 1.33
CA ARG A 45 8.78 6.60 2.62
C ARG A 45 7.30 6.98 2.62
N MET A 46 6.39 5.99 2.72
CA MET A 46 4.98 6.28 2.96
C MET A 46 4.76 6.69 4.42
N ALA A 47 3.72 7.48 4.67
CA ALA A 47 3.34 7.80 6.04
C ALA A 47 2.93 6.51 6.78
N THR A 48 3.40 6.30 8.01
CA THR A 48 3.18 5.09 8.82
C THR A 48 1.71 4.63 8.86
N TRP A 49 0.77 5.57 8.87
CA TRP A 49 -0.67 5.25 8.89
C TRP A 49 -1.16 4.57 7.60
N VAL A 50 -0.49 4.78 6.46
CA VAL A 50 -0.80 4.10 5.20
C VAL A 50 -0.39 2.63 5.27
N TYR A 51 0.76 2.32 5.89
CA TYR A 51 1.11 0.94 6.20
C TYR A 51 0.09 0.29 7.15
N LEU A 52 -0.37 1.00 8.19
CA LEU A 52 -1.37 0.44 9.11
C LEU A 52 -2.71 0.05 8.43
N ILE A 53 -3.04 0.65 7.29
CA ILE A 53 -4.26 0.34 6.52
C ILE A 53 -3.98 -0.67 5.41
N ALA A 54 -2.90 -0.46 4.65
CA ALA A 54 -2.58 -1.29 3.50
C ALA A 54 -2.02 -2.65 3.93
N LEU A 55 -1.20 -2.70 4.98
CA LEU A 55 -0.48 -3.91 5.40
C LEU A 55 -1.44 -5.06 5.78
N PRO A 56 -2.51 -4.86 6.58
CA PRO A 56 -3.45 -5.96 6.86
C PRO A 56 -4.16 -6.50 5.62
N ILE A 57 -4.42 -5.65 4.62
CA ILE A 57 -5.07 -6.07 3.36
C ILE A 57 -4.09 -6.82 2.48
N VAL A 58 -2.87 -6.30 2.39
CA VAL A 58 -1.78 -6.87 1.59
C VAL A 58 -1.37 -8.24 2.16
N LEU A 59 -1.14 -8.34 3.46
CA LEU A 59 -0.80 -9.61 4.14
C LEU A 59 -1.88 -10.68 3.98
N GLY A 60 -3.16 -10.28 3.93
CA GLY A 60 -4.27 -11.24 3.75
C GLY A 60 -4.54 -11.64 2.31
N SER A 61 -3.88 -11.01 1.34
CA SER A 61 -4.24 -11.14 -0.08
C SER A 61 -3.10 -11.54 -1.01
N PHE A 62 -1.85 -11.35 -0.58
CA PHE A 62 -0.66 -11.65 -1.37
C PHE A 62 0.12 -12.80 -0.73
N GLU A 63 0.65 -13.68 -1.58
CA GLU A 63 1.46 -14.82 -1.14
C GLU A 63 2.86 -14.38 -0.73
N GLN A 64 3.39 -13.29 -1.30
CA GLN A 64 4.67 -12.75 -0.87
C GLN A 64 4.60 -11.23 -0.77
N VAL A 65 4.97 -10.73 0.41
CA VAL A 65 4.98 -9.30 0.72
C VAL A 65 6.39 -8.86 1.03
N TRP A 66 6.94 -8.03 0.15
CA TRP A 66 8.27 -7.43 0.31
C TRP A 66 8.14 -5.95 0.69
N PHE A 67 9.10 -5.43 1.42
CA PHE A 67 9.22 -4.02 1.75
C PHE A 67 10.61 -3.52 1.38
N ASP A 68 10.67 -2.38 0.71
CA ASP A 68 11.91 -1.73 0.32
C ASP A 68 11.83 -0.24 0.71
N ASP A 69 12.70 0.17 1.62
CA ASP A 69 12.79 1.55 2.11
C ASP A 69 13.75 2.43 1.29
N GLY A 70 14.30 1.89 0.21
CA GLY A 70 15.32 2.48 -0.65
C GLY A 70 16.76 2.25 -0.16
N GLN A 71 16.95 1.61 0.99
CA GLN A 71 18.26 1.17 1.49
C GLN A 71 18.34 -0.36 1.55
N GLU A 72 17.27 -1.01 2.01
CA GLU A 72 17.23 -2.45 2.18
C GLU A 72 15.87 -3.04 1.78
N ARG A 73 15.91 -4.22 1.16
CA ARG A 73 14.75 -5.00 0.76
C ARG A 73 14.54 -6.17 1.71
N MET A 74 13.38 -6.25 2.34
CA MET A 74 13.03 -7.23 3.36
C MET A 74 11.74 -7.98 3.02
N LEU A 75 11.74 -9.30 3.19
CA LEU A 75 10.51 -10.10 3.13
C LEU A 75 9.74 -9.94 4.46
N ILE A 76 8.49 -9.49 4.38
CA ILE A 76 7.63 -9.28 5.55
C ILE A 76 6.67 -10.45 5.76
N ALA A 77 6.18 -11.06 4.68
CA ALA A 77 5.35 -12.26 4.77
C ALA A 77 5.58 -13.20 3.56
N PRO A 78 5.82 -14.49 3.81
CA PRO A 78 5.93 -15.54 2.80
C PRO A 78 4.59 -16.20 2.45
#